data_AF-A0A1Q9XIN2-F1
#
_entry.id   AF-A0A1Q9XIN2-F1
#
_cell.length_a   1.000
_cell.length_b   1.000
_cell.length_c   1.000
_cell.angle_alpha   90.00
_cell.angle_beta   90.00
_cell.angle_gamma   90.00
#
_symmetry.space_group_name_H-M   'P 1'
#
loop_
_entity.id
_entity.type
_entity.pdbx_description
1 polymer ?
#
loop_
_entity_poly.entity_id
_entity_poly.type
_entity_poly.pdbx_seq_one_letter_code
_entity_poly.pdbx_strand_id
1 'polypeptide(L)' 'MANSRTADKFVVRLPDGMRAQVEQLAADQHTSMNTEIVRAIESHLAGQVRQALLLDALQAAATAQGVQP' A
#
# COMPACT_ATOMS: atom_id res chain seq x y z
N MET A 1 -10.01 -15.82 -10.31
CA MET A 1 -9.25 -16.27 -9.11
C MET A 1 -7.94 -16.86 -9.58
N ALA A 2 -6.87 -16.05 -9.67
CA ALA A 2 -5.56 -16.56 -10.06
C ALA A 2 -4.97 -17.37 -8.90
N ASN A 3 -4.53 -18.59 -9.16
CA ASN A 3 -3.84 -19.42 -8.19
C ASN A 3 -2.49 -18.74 -7.84
N SER A 4 -2.07 -18.73 -6.58
CA SER A 4 -0.74 -18.22 -6.19
C SER A 4 0.38 -18.84 -7.02
N ARG A 5 0.19 -20.08 -7.51
CA ARG A 5 1.14 -20.79 -8.39
C ARG A 5 1.29 -20.19 -9.79
N THR A 6 0.32 -19.41 -10.26
CA THR A 6 0.34 -18.74 -11.57
C THR A 6 0.48 -17.23 -11.45
N ALA A 7 0.70 -16.71 -10.25
CA ALA A 7 0.86 -15.28 -10.01
C ALA A 7 2.27 -14.81 -10.40
N ASP A 8 2.37 -13.57 -10.88
CA ASP A 8 3.66 -12.92 -11.11
C ASP A 8 4.43 -12.80 -9.80
N LYS A 9 5.74 -13.09 -9.86
CA LYS A 9 6.63 -13.07 -8.70
C LYS A 9 7.90 -12.28 -9.01
N PHE A 10 8.35 -11.54 -8.01
CA PHE A 10 9.66 -10.90 -8.02
C PHE A 10 10.29 -11.03 -6.63
N VAL A 11 11.62 -11.01 -6.57
CA VAL A 11 12.38 -11.17 -5.32
C VAL A 11 12.82 -9.81 -4.82
N VAL A 12 12.50 -9.49 -3.57
CA VAL A 12 12.88 -8.23 -2.91
C VAL A 12 13.96 -8.48 -1.88
N ARG A 13 14.95 -7.58 -1.81
CA ARG A 13 15.92 -7.55 -0.71
C ARG A 13 15.35 -6.68 0.39
N LEU A 14 15.15 -7.28 1.56
CA LEU A 14 14.68 -6.56 2.75
C LEU A 14 15.89 -6.04 3.54
N PRO A 15 15.80 -4.85 4.14
CA PRO A 15 16.78 -4.38 5.11
C PRO A 15 16.80 -5.26 6.36
N ASP A 16 17.88 -5.16 7.13
CA ASP A 16 18.08 -5.95 8.34
C ASP A 16 16.90 -5.79 9.32
N GLY A 17 16.48 -6.90 9.92
CA GLY A 17 15.37 -6.95 10.87
C GLY A 17 13.96 -6.89 10.25
N MET A 18 13.79 -6.34 9.04
CA MET A 18 12.45 -6.18 8.45
C MET A 18 11.75 -7.52 8.19
N ARG A 19 12.48 -8.55 7.76
CA ARG A 19 11.90 -9.89 7.58
C ARG A 19 11.30 -10.44 8.88
N ALA A 20 12.00 -10.28 10.00
CA ALA A 20 11.54 -10.77 11.30
C ALA A 20 10.27 -10.01 11.76
N GLN A 21 10.20 -8.71 11.51
CA GLN A 21 9.00 -7.92 11.79
C GLN A 21 7.78 -8.41 10.99
N VAL A 22 7.97 -8.73 9.69
CA VAL A 22 6.91 -9.28 8.85
C VAL A 22 6.48 -10.67 9.31
N GLU A 23 7.43 -11.49 9.76
CA GLU A 23 7.14 -12.82 10.32
C GLU A 23 6.29 -12.72 11.61
N GLN A 24 6.66 -11.83 12.53
CA GLN A 24 5.88 -11.57 13.75
C GLN A 24 4.47 -11.09 13.42
N LEU A 25 4.34 -10.12 12.50
CA LEU A 25 3.05 -9.60 12.07
C LEU A 25 2.16 -10.70 11.46
N ALA A 26 2.74 -11.59 10.66
CA ALA A 26 2.02 -12.70 10.05
C ALA A 26 1.57 -13.73 11.10
N ALA A 27 2.40 -14.00 12.11
CA ALA A 27 2.05 -14.88 13.23
C ALA A 27 0.89 -14.30 14.06
N ASP A 28 0.97 -13.02 14.41
CA ASP A 28 -0.07 -12.32 15.19
C ASP A 28 -1.41 -12.32 14.45
N GLN A 29 -1.39 -12.11 13.13
CA GLN A 29 -2.58 -12.10 12.28
C GLN A 29 -3.00 -13.47 11.73
N HIS A 30 -2.34 -14.55 12.18
CA HIS A 30 -2.66 -15.93 11.79
C HIS A 30 -2.69 -16.12 10.25
N THR A 31 -1.71 -15.54 9.57
CA THR A 31 -1.62 -15.54 8.11
C THR A 31 -0.20 -15.81 7.62
N SER A 32 0.03 -15.73 6.31
CA SER A 32 1.36 -15.89 5.72
C SER A 32 2.06 -14.54 5.56
N MET A 33 3.40 -14.54 5.60
CA MET A 33 4.20 -13.35 5.28
C MET A 33 3.84 -12.77 3.90
N ASN A 34 3.53 -13.63 2.92
CA ASN A 34 3.10 -13.18 1.59
C ASN A 34 1.80 -12.37 1.68
N THR A 35 0.81 -12.84 2.45
CA THR A 35 -0.45 -12.14 2.64
C THR A 35 -0.22 -10.75 3.23
N GLU A 36 0.66 -10.63 4.22
CA GLU A 36 0.95 -9.34 4.85
C GLU A 36 1.70 -8.38 3.94
N ILE A 37 2.67 -8.88 3.16
CA ILE A 37 3.36 -8.06 2.15
C ILE A 37 2.38 -7.58 1.08
N VAL A 38 1.51 -8.45 0.57
CA VAL A 38 0.49 -8.07 -0.42
C VAL A 38 -0.45 -7.01 0.15
N ARG A 39 -0.98 -7.20 1.37
CA ARG A 39 -1.84 -6.21 2.05
C ARG A 39 -1.15 -4.86 2.24
N ALA A 40 0.12 -4.86 2.63
CA ALA A 40 0.90 -3.64 2.79
C ALA A 40 1.06 -2.89 1.46
N ILE A 41 1.34 -3.60 0.37
CA ILE A 41 1.47 -3.03 -0.98
C ILE A 41 0.12 -2.47 -1.44
N GLU A 42 -0.97 -3.24 -1.31
CA GLU A 42 -2.32 -2.79 -1.67
C GLU A 42 -2.72 -1.54 -0.90
N SER A 43 -2.46 -1.53 0.41
CA SER A 43 -2.75 -0.38 1.28
C SER A 43 -1.94 0.85 0.89
N HIS A 44 -0.66 0.67 0.55
CA HIS A 44 0.21 1.75 0.09
C HIS A 44 -0.31 2.34 -1.23
N LEU A 45 -0.58 1.49 -2.23
CA LEU A 45 -1.09 1.93 -3.53
C LEU A 45 -2.45 2.63 -3.43
N ALA A 46 -3.38 2.08 -2.64
CA ALA A 46 -4.68 2.69 -2.41
C ALA A 46 -4.58 4.03 -1.67
N GLY A 47 -3.67 4.14 -0.70
CA GLY A 47 -3.38 5.38 0.02
C GLY A 47 -2.90 6.49 -0.91
N GLN A 48 -1.99 6.17 -1.84
CA GLN A 48 -1.50 7.12 -2.83
C GLN A 48 -2.61 7.66 -3.74
N VAL A 49 -3.49 6.78 -4.22
CA VAL A 49 -4.65 7.18 -5.04
C VAL A 49 -5.58 8.11 -4.25
N ARG A 50 -5.89 7.75 -3.00
CA ARG A 50 -6.74 8.59 -2.14
C ARG A 50 -6.11 9.95 -1.91
N GLN A 51 -4.81 10.02 -1.66
CA GLN A 51 -4.10 11.28 -1.44
C GLN A 51 -4.14 12.18 -2.67
N ALA A 52 -3.94 11.62 -3.88
CA ALA A 52 -4.05 12.38 -5.12
C ALA A 52 -5.46 12.98 -5.31
N LEU A 53 -6.51 12.18 -5.11
CA LEU A 53 -7.90 12.64 -5.21
C LEU A 53 -8.23 13.75 -4.20
N LEU A 54 -7.68 13.66 -2.98
CA LEU A 54 -7.86 14.71 -1.98
C LEU A 54 -7.15 16.01 -2.38
N LEU A 55 -5.94 15.93 -2.95
CA LEU A 55 -5.22 17.10 -3.45
C LEU A 55 -5.98 17.75 -4.62
N ASP A 56 -6.51 16.96 -5.55
CA ASP A 56 -7.32 17.47 -6.66
C ASP A 56 -8.61 18.14 -6.17
N ALA A 57 -9.30 17.54 -5.20
CA ALA A 57 -10.49 18.12 -4.60
C ALA A 57 -10.19 19.43 -3.85
N LEU A 58 -9.06 19.50 -3.13
CA LEU A 58 -8.61 20.72 -2.46
C LEU A 58 -8.26 21.82 -3.48
N GLN A 59 -7.58 21.48 -4.57
CA GLN A 59 -7.26 22.43 -5.64
C GLN A 59 -8.54 22.97 -6.31
N ALA A 60 -9.50 22.10 -6.61
CA ALA A 60 -10.79 22.48 -7.18
C ALA A 60 -11.61 23.36 -6.22
N ALA A 61 -11.56 23.09 -4.92
CA ALA A 61 -12.20 23.94 -3.92
C ALA A 61 -11.52 25.31 -3.82
N ALA A 62 -10.18 25.37 -3.88
CA ALA A 62 -9.43 26.62 -3.84
C ALA A 62 -9.72 27.51 -5.06
N THR A 63 -9.78 26.92 -6.27
CA THR A 63 -10.14 27.66 -7.49
C THR A 63 -11.59 28.12 -7.48
N ALA A 64 -12.52 27.30 -6.97
CA ALA A 64 -13.93 27.67 -6.85
C ALA A 64 -14.16 28.80 -5.81
N GLN A 65 -13.31 28.91 -4.79
CA GLN A 65 -13.39 29.96 -3.76
C GLN A 65 -12.70 31.27 -4.16
N GLY A 66 -12.15 31.39 -5.37
CA GLY A 66 -11.52 32.62 -5.85
C GLY A 66 -10.22 32.98 -5.12
N VAL A 67 -9.67 32.07 -4.32
CA VAL A 67 -8.34 32.22 -3.72
C VAL A 67 -7.33 31.83 -4.79
N GLN A 68 -7.06 32.75 -5.71
CA GLN A 68 -5.86 32.68 -6.54
C GLN A 68 -4.65 33.20 -5.72
N PRO A 69 -3.44 32.66 -5.91
CA PRO A 69 -2.24 33.21 -5.28
C PRO A 69 -2.02 34.68 -5.65
#